data_AF-A0A1Z4JST3-F1
#
_entry.id   AF-A0A1Z4JST3-F1
#
_cell.length_a   1.000
_cell.length_b   1.000
_cell.length_c   1.000
_cell.angle_alpha   90.00
_cell.angle_beta   90.00
_cell.angle_gamma   90.00
#
_symmetry.space_group_name_H-M   'P 1'
#
loop_
_entity.id
_entity.type
_entity.pdbx_description
1 polymer ?
#
loop_
_entity_poly.entity_id
_entity_poly.type
_entity_poly.pdbx_seq_one_letter_code
_entity_poly.pdbx_strand_id
1 'polypeptide(L)'
;MNLNWKINGRSVSSDQVGDAILSSMESEIQAAAEQKVIDTLSAIRCPVHDQSAQNIRFEGSILNGNEAKMDCCCDLLKEAIQQALN
;
A
#
# COMPACT_ATOMS: atom_id res chain seq x y z
N MET A 1 19.47 -25.99 22.70
CA MET A 1 18.76 -26.64 21.57
C MET A 1 18.24 -25.53 20.68
N ASN A 2 18.83 -25.32 19.50
CA ASN A 2 18.41 -24.26 18.58
C ASN A 2 17.28 -24.79 17.71
N LEU A 3 16.06 -24.35 18.00
CA LEU A 3 14.88 -24.64 17.18
C LEU A 3 14.79 -23.55 16.10
N ASN A 4 14.76 -23.97 14.83
CA ASN A 4 14.56 -23.10 13.69
C ASN A 4 13.12 -23.26 13.18
N TRP A 5 12.45 -22.14 12.99
CA TRP A 5 11.06 -22.04 12.55
C TRP A 5 11.02 -21.52 11.11
N LYS A 6 9.99 -21.87 10.35
CA LYS A 6 9.76 -21.30 9.02
C LYS A 6 8.60 -20.31 9.07
N ILE A 7 8.87 -19.05 8.77
CA ILE A 7 7.88 -17.97 8.67
C ILE A 7 8.00 -17.35 7.27
N ASN A 8 6.91 -17.29 6.51
CA ASN A 8 6.90 -16.77 5.13
C ASN A 8 8.02 -17.33 4.24
N GLY A 9 8.28 -18.64 4.36
CA GLY A 9 9.31 -19.35 3.61
C GLY A 9 10.76 -19.13 4.09
N ARG A 10 11.00 -18.23 5.05
CA ARG A 10 12.32 -17.96 5.64
C ARG A 10 12.51 -18.73 6.93
N SER A 11 13.71 -19.29 7.11
CA SER A 11 14.11 -19.91 8.38
C SER A 11 14.50 -18.84 9.38
N VAL A 12 13.92 -18.88 10.57
CA VAL A 12 14.12 -17.92 11.66
C VAL A 12 14.44 -18.69 12.95
N SER A 13 15.39 -18.20 13.73
CA SER A 13 15.72 -18.80 15.02
C SER A 13 14.65 -18.49 16.05
N SER A 14 14.49 -19.38 17.05
CA SER A 14 13.40 -19.29 18.04
C SER A 14 13.33 -17.98 18.82
N ASP A 15 14.47 -17.35 19.06
CA ASP A 15 14.61 -16.06 19.71
C ASP A 15 14.07 -14.89 18.86
N GLN A 16 13.93 -15.07 17.55
CA GLN A 16 13.49 -14.05 16.59
C GLN A 16 12.10 -14.33 16.00
N VAL A 17 11.45 -15.42 16.40
CA VAL A 17 10.14 -15.85 15.86
C VAL A 17 9.05 -14.82 16.11
N GLY A 18 8.99 -14.25 17.32
CA GLY A 18 7.97 -13.25 17.66
C GLY A 18 8.04 -12.03 16.75
N ASP A 19 9.24 -11.45 16.62
CA ASP A 19 9.50 -10.28 15.77
C ASP A 19 9.26 -10.59 14.28
N ALA A 20 9.63 -11.78 13.82
CA ALA A 20 9.43 -12.17 12.43
C ALA A 20 7.94 -12.38 12.08
N ILE A 21 7.13 -12.88 13.02
CA ILE A 21 5.68 -12.97 12.84
C ILE A 21 5.07 -11.58 12.79
N LEU A 22 5.42 -10.70 13.75
CA LEU A 22 4.93 -9.32 13.80
C LEU A 22 5.27 -8.56 12.51
N SER A 23 6.53 -8.58 12.08
CA SER A 23 6.98 -7.95 10.85
C SER A 23 6.25 -8.48 9.61
N SER A 24 5.99 -9.78 9.56
CA SER A 24 5.23 -10.40 8.45
C SER A 24 3.78 -9.90 8.41
N MET A 25 3.13 -9.84 9.58
CA MET A 25 1.75 -9.34 9.68
C MET A 25 1.67 -7.85 9.34
N GLU A 26 2.60 -7.02 9.82
CA GLU A 26 2.66 -5.60 9.48
C GLU A 26 2.83 -5.39 7.97
N SER A 27 3.69 -6.18 7.32
CA SER A 27 3.88 -6.11 5.86
C SER A 27 2.63 -6.51 5.08
N GLU A 28 1.90 -7.54 5.53
CA GLU A 28 0.66 -7.98 4.88
C GLU A 28 -0.46 -6.95 5.04
N ILE A 29 -0.60 -6.38 6.24
CA ILE A 29 -1.55 -5.30 6.53
C ILE A 29 -1.23 -4.07 5.67
N GLN A 30 0.05 -3.70 5.58
CA GLN A 30 0.49 -2.59 4.75
C GLN A 30 0.16 -2.84 3.27
N ALA A 31 0.50 -4.00 2.72
CA ALA A 31 0.24 -4.32 1.32
C ALA A 31 -1.27 -4.32 1.01
N ALA A 32 -2.09 -4.85 1.91
CA ALA A 32 -3.55 -4.85 1.76
C ALA A 32 -4.12 -3.41 1.80
N ALA A 33 -3.61 -2.57 2.70
CA ALA A 33 -4.02 -1.17 2.79
C ALA A 33 -3.62 -0.37 1.53
N GLU A 34 -2.38 -0.55 1.05
CA GLU A 34 -1.89 0.06 -0.19
C GLU A 34 -2.73 -0.35 -1.39
N GLN A 35 -3.03 -1.64 -1.53
CA GLN A 35 -3.87 -2.15 -2.61
C GLN A 35 -5.27 -1.52 -2.58
N LYS A 36 -5.88 -1.43 -1.40
CA LYS A 36 -7.21 -0.82 -1.26
C LYS A 36 -7.24 0.65 -1.69
N VAL A 37 -6.18 1.39 -1.38
CA VAL A 37 -6.05 2.79 -1.83
C VAL A 37 -5.82 2.85 -3.34
N ILE A 38 -4.96 2.00 -3.91
CA ILE A 38 -4.78 1.90 -5.37
C ILE A 38 -6.10 1.61 -6.08
N ASP A 39 -6.88 0.65 -5.58
CA ASP A 39 -8.17 0.28 -6.16
C ASP A 39 -9.15 1.45 -6.12
N THR A 40 -9.19 2.17 -4.99
CA THR A 40 -10.05 3.35 -4.81
C THR A 40 -9.65 4.47 -5.79
N LEU A 41 -8.36 4.77 -5.89
CA LEU A 41 -7.83 5.82 -6.78
C LEU A 41 -8.01 5.46 -8.26
N SER A 42 -7.84 4.19 -8.61
CA SER A 42 -8.00 3.68 -9.98
C SER A 42 -9.46 3.67 -10.43
N ALA A 43 -10.41 3.61 -9.50
CA ALA A 43 -11.83 3.68 -9.79
C ALA A 43 -12.31 5.09 -10.13
N ILE A 44 -11.57 6.12 -9.70
CA ILE A 44 -11.92 7.52 -9.95
C ILE A 44 -11.62 7.87 -11.41
N ARG A 45 -12.66 8.33 -12.12
CA ARG A 45 -12.58 8.73 -13.52
C ARG A 45 -12.53 10.24 -13.65
N CYS A 46 -11.67 10.72 -14.54
CA CYS A 46 -11.62 12.12 -14.92
C CYS A 46 -12.93 12.49 -15.62
N PRO A 47 -13.65 13.54 -15.18
CA PRO A 47 -14.91 13.94 -15.80
C PRO A 47 -14.77 14.47 -17.23
N VAL A 48 -13.55 14.83 -17.66
CA VAL A 48 -13.28 15.41 -18.98
C VAL A 48 -12.73 14.39 -19.97
N HIS A 49 -11.80 13.54 -19.52
CA HIS A 49 -11.06 12.62 -20.38
C HIS A 49 -11.44 11.15 -20.17
N ASP A 50 -12.28 10.84 -19.18
CA ASP A 50 -12.68 9.48 -18.75
C ASP A 50 -11.50 8.53 -18.40
N GLN A 51 -10.34 9.12 -18.14
CA GLN A 51 -9.13 8.43 -17.72
C GLN A 51 -9.04 8.36 -16.19
N SER A 52 -8.50 7.27 -15.67
CA SER A 52 -8.18 7.11 -14.25
C SER A 52 -6.74 7.50 -13.94
N ALA A 53 -6.41 7.62 -12.65
CA ALA A 53 -5.03 7.80 -12.23
C ALA A 53 -4.15 6.64 -12.71
N GLN A 54 -2.94 6.97 -13.17
CA GLN A 54 -1.95 6.01 -13.66
C GLN A 54 -0.73 6.02 -12.74
N ASN A 55 0.08 4.96 -12.80
CA ASN A 55 1.35 4.87 -12.07
C ASN A 55 1.24 5.18 -10.57
N ILE A 56 0.16 4.75 -9.91
CA ILE A 56 -0.04 4.96 -8.48
C ILE A 56 1.04 4.20 -7.70
N ARG A 57 1.81 4.91 -6.88
CA ARG A 57 2.90 4.37 -6.07
C ARG A 57 2.91 5.07 -4.71
N PHE A 58 3.26 4.33 -3.66
CA PHE A 58 3.45 4.89 -2.33
C PHE A 58 4.94 5.10 -2.06
N GLU A 59 5.29 6.27 -1.53
CA GLU A 59 6.62 6.50 -0.99
C GLU A 59 6.58 6.32 0.53
N GLY A 60 7.08 5.19 1.03
CA GLY A 60 7.19 4.84 2.46
C GLY A 60 6.25 3.72 2.93
N SER A 61 5.81 3.72 4.20
CA SER A 61 4.70 2.86 4.70
C SER A 61 3.41 3.63 5.00
N ILE A 62 2.27 3.19 4.44
CA ILE A 62 0.95 3.83 4.68
C ILE A 62 0.65 4.00 6.19
N LEU A 63 1.12 3.05 7.01
CA LEU A 63 0.91 3.04 8.45
C LEU A 63 1.64 4.19 9.19
N ASN A 64 2.61 4.83 8.53
CA ASN A 64 3.46 5.87 9.11
C ASN A 64 3.30 7.25 8.42
N GLY A 65 2.22 7.47 7.67
CA GLY A 65 1.87 8.78 7.12
C GLY A 65 2.58 9.12 5.79
N ASN A 66 2.33 8.32 4.77
CA ASN A 66 2.90 8.51 3.43
C ASN A 66 2.13 9.45 2.51
N GLU A 67 2.82 9.87 1.44
CA GLU A 67 2.23 10.42 0.23
C GLU A 67 2.09 9.35 -0.87
N ALA A 68 0.91 9.31 -1.49
CA ALA A 68 0.68 8.55 -2.71
C ALA A 68 1.03 9.43 -3.92
N LYS A 69 1.95 8.97 -4.77
CA LYS A 69 2.25 9.60 -6.06
C LYS A 69 1.47 8.91 -7.16
N MET A 70 0.95 9.70 -8.08
CA MET A 70 0.17 9.21 -9.21
C MET A 70 0.20 10.21 -10.36
N ASP A 71 0.08 9.69 -11.57
CA ASP A 71 -0.05 10.51 -12.78
C ASP A 71 -1.53 10.77 -13.06
N CYS A 72 -1.87 12.06 -13.14
CA CYS A 72 -3.21 12.52 -13.49
C CYS A 72 -3.22 13.09 -14.91
N CYS A 73 -4.30 12.87 -15.66
CA CYS A 73 -4.42 13.43 -17.00
C CYS A 73 -4.64 14.96 -17.00
N CYS A 74 -5.22 15.52 -15.92
CA CYS A 74 -5.44 16.95 -15.73
C CYS A 74 -5.75 17.26 -14.25
N ASP A 75 -5.80 18.56 -13.92
CA ASP A 75 -6.05 19.03 -12.55
C ASP A 75 -7.44 18.62 -12.01
N LEU A 76 -8.45 18.51 -12.88
CA LEU A 76 -9.80 18.07 -12.47
C LEU A 76 -9.81 16.63 -11.93
N LEU A 77 -8.95 15.75 -12.46
CA LEU A 77 -8.80 14.40 -11.91
C LEU A 77 -8.13 14.46 -10.52
N LYS A 78 -7.13 15.32 -10.36
CA LYS A 78 -6.45 15.52 -9.08
C LYS A 78 -7.42 16.05 -8.01
N GLU A 79 -8.27 17.00 -8.37
CA GLU A 79 -9.32 17.52 -7.48
C GLU A 79 -10.36 16.45 -7.13
N ALA A 80 -10.83 15.67 -8.11
CA ALA A 80 -11.77 14.57 -7.87
C ALA A 80 -11.18 13.51 -6.92
N ILE A 81 -9.89 13.23 -7.06
CA ILE A 81 -9.15 12.33 -6.17
C ILE A 81 -9.03 12.92 -4.75
N GLN A 82 -8.69 14.20 -4.63
CA GLN A 82 -8.63 14.85 -3.31
C GLN A 82 -10.01 14.89 -2.63
N GLN A 83 -11.09 15.08 -3.38
CA GLN A 83 -12.44 15.01 -2.84
C GLN A 83 -12.83 13.60 -2.37
N ALA A 84 -12.36 12.55 -3.04
CA ALA A 84 -12.64 11.17 -2.65
C ALA A 84 -11.80 10.69 -1.45
N LEU A 85 -10.68 11.36 -1.16
CA LEU A 85 -9.78 11.06 -0.04
C LEU A 85 -10.07 11.86 1.24
N ASN A 86 -10.86 12.94 1.15
CA ASN A 86 -11.38 13.70 2.30
C ASN A 86 -12.60 13.02 2.92
#